data_AF-A0A3D4X6V3-F1
#
_entry.id   AF-A0A3D4X6V3-F1
#
_cell.length_a   1.000
_cell.length_b   1.000
_cell.length_c   1.000
_cell.angle_alpha   90.00
_cell.angle_beta   90.00
_cell.angle_gamma   90.00
#
_symmetry.space_group_name_H-M   'P 1'
#
loop_
_entity.id
_entity.type
_entity.pdbx_description
1 polymer ?
#
loop_
_entity_poly.entity_id
_entity_poly.type
_entity_poly.pdbx_seq_one_letter_code
_entity_poly.pdbx_strand_id
1 'polypeptide(L)'
;MNFQDEMKKKFLQVAAGGVEPAEWENWWNSNRDQLEKILNRGTIKRIMPVWWSADYYWMTKTQSGIASYFHAQGRPVKISDYYEKKAEEETLRQRQKVLADFDKKIAPERLQWEKYLEDHPVEPVEFDWKSLMGTPSGQKPPQVFSYVSVRGEEQWKETREELQLRLKENVQAKIAPLAKAYGMKKAGPKTFVKEKNGLVCRLKFIGYFRGGGYEAMQYYICPIYAIDTGILGLPGHICQGENYQKMHRDWGVIQYGMTAVNAAEVEKINRKFDEILTFLAGDIFPEWQRIDSLEAYFAKERQEYLKAAETGPTDPRTGRAMWDLSDMERRHPWRADDYLFGVWDLLSGREEEGYKRLAECVEYGTDFMESCLKERPEAYNDPRDSMAVLYYNAGRFVDTKQIADKEERRRKISEIYEEICRFMRYYHGLAKRTAR
;
A
#
# COMPACT_ATOMS: atom_id res chain seq x y z
N MET A 1 26.37 51.59 -11.96
CA MET A 1 26.27 50.41 -11.08
C MET A 1 27.00 49.27 -11.80
N ASN A 2 27.94 48.57 -11.14
CA ASN A 2 28.65 47.46 -11.79
C ASN A 2 27.69 46.26 -11.91
N PHE A 3 27.76 45.51 -13.01
CA PHE A 3 26.91 44.34 -13.25
C PHE A 3 26.95 43.32 -12.10
N GLN A 4 28.09 43.20 -11.42
CA GLN A 4 28.20 42.32 -10.24
C GLN A 4 27.24 42.72 -9.09
N ASP A 5 26.98 44.01 -8.90
CA ASP A 5 26.04 44.49 -7.87
C ASP A 5 24.59 44.28 -8.31
N GLU A 6 24.30 44.45 -9.59
CA GLU A 6 22.99 44.15 -10.19
C GLU A 6 22.66 42.65 -10.07
N MET A 7 23.61 41.80 -10.42
CA MET A 7 23.52 40.35 -10.28
C MET A 7 23.24 39.97 -8.83
N LYS A 8 24.01 40.50 -7.86
CA LYS A 8 23.78 40.22 -6.43
C LYS A 8 22.40 40.68 -5.97
N LYS A 9 21.93 41.83 -6.43
CA LYS A 9 20.57 42.33 -6.14
C LYS A 9 19.51 41.37 -6.69
N LYS A 10 19.64 40.91 -7.93
CA LYS A 10 18.72 39.93 -8.52
C LYS A 10 18.76 38.60 -7.76
N PHE A 11 19.94 38.14 -7.38
CA PHE A 11 20.10 36.90 -6.60
C PHE A 11 19.41 37.00 -5.23
N LEU A 12 19.51 38.14 -4.56
CA LEU A 12 18.79 38.37 -3.29
C LEU A 12 17.27 38.40 -3.49
N GLN A 13 16.76 38.94 -4.61
CA GLN A 13 15.33 38.88 -4.94
C GLN A 13 14.87 37.43 -5.13
N VAL A 14 15.63 36.60 -5.85
CA VAL A 14 15.36 35.16 -5.99
C VAL A 14 15.44 34.47 -4.64
N ALA A 15 16.46 34.75 -3.81
CA ALA A 15 16.55 34.20 -2.47
C ALA A 15 15.30 34.51 -1.63
N ALA A 16 14.74 35.71 -1.77
CA ALA A 16 13.51 36.14 -1.11
C ALA A 16 12.21 35.60 -1.75
N GLY A 17 12.27 34.93 -2.90
CA GLY A 17 11.09 34.43 -3.62
C GLY A 17 10.37 35.49 -4.46
N GLY A 18 11.01 36.62 -4.77
CA GLY A 18 10.39 37.77 -5.42
C GLY A 18 10.52 37.81 -6.95
N VAL A 19 10.88 36.70 -7.59
CA VAL A 19 11.09 36.62 -9.05
C VAL A 19 10.34 35.41 -9.60
N GLU A 20 9.51 35.60 -10.62
CA GLU A 20 8.78 34.50 -11.23
C GLU A 20 9.68 33.66 -12.16
N PRO A 21 9.41 32.36 -12.38
CA PRO A 21 10.28 31.48 -13.17
C PRO A 21 10.59 32.03 -14.57
N ALA A 22 9.58 32.52 -15.30
CA ALA A 22 9.76 33.10 -16.63
C ALA A 22 10.56 34.41 -16.59
N GLU A 23 10.40 35.22 -15.53
CA GLU A 23 11.18 36.45 -15.34
C GLU A 23 12.65 36.12 -15.08
N TRP A 24 12.91 35.08 -14.28
CA TRP A 24 14.26 34.59 -14.03
C TRP A 24 14.92 34.04 -15.30
N GLU A 25 14.22 33.22 -16.06
CA GLU A 25 14.73 32.65 -17.32
C GLU A 25 15.15 33.75 -18.29
N ASN A 26 14.27 34.73 -18.50
CA ASN A 26 14.53 35.86 -19.39
C ASN A 26 15.75 36.66 -18.92
N TRP A 27 15.79 37.03 -17.62
CA TRP A 27 16.91 37.77 -17.07
C TRP A 27 18.22 36.98 -17.17
N TRP A 28 18.20 35.68 -16.85
CA TRP A 28 19.39 34.83 -16.93
C TRP A 28 19.93 34.75 -18.35
N ASN A 29 19.05 34.50 -19.33
CA ASN A 29 19.43 34.36 -20.73
C ASN A 29 19.95 35.67 -21.32
N SER A 30 19.34 36.81 -20.99
CA SER A 30 19.81 38.13 -21.44
C SER A 30 21.18 38.50 -20.86
N ASN A 31 21.58 37.91 -19.72
CA ASN A 31 22.81 38.25 -19.02
C ASN A 31 23.85 37.12 -19.03
N ARG A 32 23.63 36.04 -19.79
CA ARG A 32 24.42 34.82 -19.76
C ARG A 32 25.92 35.06 -19.98
N ASP A 33 26.29 35.81 -21.01
CA ASP A 33 27.69 36.08 -21.35
C ASP A 33 28.44 36.84 -20.24
N GLN A 34 27.73 37.68 -19.48
CA GLN A 34 28.30 38.42 -18.36
C GLN A 34 28.40 37.53 -17.10
N LEU A 35 27.41 36.66 -16.89
CA LEU A 35 27.42 35.68 -15.80
C LEU A 35 28.55 34.66 -15.97
N GLU A 36 28.83 34.19 -17.19
CA GLU A 36 29.91 33.24 -17.49
C GLU A 36 31.32 33.83 -17.24
N LYS A 37 31.47 35.16 -17.26
CA LYS A 37 32.72 35.85 -16.92
C LYS A 37 32.94 35.98 -15.41
N ILE A 38 31.87 36.00 -14.62
CA ILE A 38 31.92 36.30 -13.17
C ILE A 38 31.78 35.03 -12.32
N LEU A 39 30.96 34.09 -12.76
CA LEU A 39 30.63 32.89 -12.02
C LEU A 39 31.43 31.70 -12.57
N ASN A 40 31.93 30.86 -11.67
CA ASN A 40 32.53 29.61 -12.10
C ASN A 40 31.45 28.65 -12.63
N ARG A 41 31.87 27.70 -13.48
CA ARG A 41 31.01 26.70 -14.11
C ARG A 41 30.19 25.88 -13.11
N GLY A 42 30.73 25.62 -11.92
CA GLY A 42 30.04 24.88 -10.86
C GLY A 42 28.84 25.66 -10.30
N THR A 43 29.02 26.95 -10.03
CA THR A 43 27.96 27.85 -9.57
C THR A 43 26.87 28.01 -10.63
N ILE A 44 27.26 28.19 -11.89
CA ILE A 44 26.31 28.26 -13.02
C ILE A 44 25.45 26.99 -13.07
N LYS A 45 26.06 25.81 -13.04
CA LYS A 45 25.31 24.54 -13.09
C LYS A 45 24.41 24.29 -11.87
N ARG A 46 24.71 24.89 -10.72
CA ARG A 46 23.85 24.81 -9.53
C ARG A 46 22.65 25.75 -9.62
N ILE A 47 22.86 26.96 -10.15
CA ILE A 47 21.81 27.99 -10.25
C ILE A 47 20.91 27.74 -11.46
N MET A 48 21.51 27.35 -12.59
CA MET A 48 20.85 27.09 -13.87
C MET A 48 21.40 25.78 -14.49
N PRO A 49 20.95 24.61 -14.02
CA PRO A 49 21.29 23.31 -14.59
C PRO A 49 20.87 23.18 -16.06
N VAL A 50 21.46 22.21 -16.78
CA VAL A 50 21.25 22.02 -18.23
C VAL A 50 19.78 21.72 -18.59
N TRP A 51 19.05 21.06 -17.68
CA TRP A 51 17.65 20.68 -17.88
C TRP A 51 16.65 21.63 -17.21
N TRP A 52 17.11 22.84 -16.86
CA TRP A 52 16.27 23.83 -16.19
C TRP A 52 15.08 24.22 -17.08
N SER A 53 13.88 24.24 -16.50
CA SER A 53 12.66 24.77 -17.11
C SER A 53 12.04 25.85 -16.23
N ALA A 54 11.25 26.75 -16.86
CA ALA A 54 10.58 27.85 -16.19
C ALA A 54 9.38 27.40 -15.33
N ASP A 55 9.67 26.66 -14.26
CA ASP A 55 8.72 26.22 -13.25
C ASP A 55 9.26 26.43 -11.82
N TYR A 56 8.37 26.35 -10.84
CA TYR A 56 8.74 26.59 -9.45
C TYR A 56 9.65 25.50 -8.88
N TYR A 57 9.59 24.26 -9.39
CA TYR A 57 10.49 23.20 -8.96
C TYR A 57 11.95 23.56 -9.26
N TRP A 58 12.25 24.01 -10.48
CA TRP A 58 13.61 24.45 -10.79
C TRP A 58 14.01 25.73 -10.08
N MET A 59 13.06 26.63 -9.78
CA MET A 59 13.34 27.79 -8.93
C MET A 59 13.82 27.41 -7.54
N THR A 60 13.36 26.29 -6.93
CA THR A 60 13.92 25.80 -5.65
C THR A 60 15.40 25.44 -5.77
N LYS A 61 15.82 24.87 -6.91
CA LYS A 61 17.22 24.54 -7.19
C LYS A 61 18.04 25.80 -7.42
N THR A 62 17.51 26.74 -8.18
CA THR A 62 18.09 28.07 -8.42
C THR A 62 18.32 28.80 -7.09
N GLN A 63 17.31 28.85 -6.22
CA GLN A 63 17.37 29.50 -4.91
C GLN A 63 18.42 28.83 -4.00
N SER A 64 18.50 27.49 -4.01
CA SER A 64 19.52 26.73 -3.28
C SER A 64 20.93 26.98 -3.82
N GLY A 65 21.09 27.10 -5.14
CA GLY A 65 22.35 27.44 -5.80
C GLY A 65 22.83 28.83 -5.44
N ILE A 66 21.92 29.80 -5.37
CA ILE A 66 22.20 31.19 -4.96
C ILE A 66 22.58 31.26 -3.47
N ALA A 67 21.86 30.54 -2.60
CA ALA A 67 22.22 30.45 -1.19
C ALA A 67 23.63 29.88 -1.01
N SER A 68 23.97 28.84 -1.77
CA SER A 68 25.31 28.24 -1.79
C SER A 68 26.39 29.21 -2.26
N TYR A 69 26.08 30.04 -3.28
CA TYR A 69 26.99 31.08 -3.76
C TYR A 69 27.34 32.10 -2.66
N PHE A 70 26.32 32.60 -1.94
CA PHE A 70 26.49 33.55 -0.86
C PHE A 70 27.20 32.93 0.37
N HIS A 71 26.88 31.68 0.69
CA HIS A 71 27.57 30.92 1.73
C HIS A 71 29.07 30.77 1.43
N ALA A 72 29.43 30.44 0.18
CA ALA A 72 30.83 30.34 -0.24
C ALA A 72 31.60 31.67 -0.15
N GLN A 73 30.90 32.80 -0.11
CA GLN A 73 31.48 34.13 0.11
C GLN A 73 31.51 34.55 1.58
N GLY A 74 31.18 33.65 2.52
CA GLY A 74 31.11 33.95 3.95
C GLY A 74 29.95 34.85 4.35
N ARG A 75 28.90 34.95 3.51
CA ARG A 75 27.74 35.81 3.73
C ARG A 75 26.44 35.03 3.54
N PRO A 76 26.11 34.07 4.42
CA PRO A 76 24.92 33.23 4.25
C PRO A 76 23.65 34.09 4.18
N VAL A 77 22.74 33.72 3.28
CA VAL A 77 21.45 34.39 3.09
C VAL A 77 20.31 33.46 3.50
N LYS A 78 19.29 34.02 4.15
CA LYS A 78 18.05 33.31 4.44
C LYS A 78 17.23 33.19 3.16
N ILE A 79 16.82 31.97 2.81
CA ILE A 79 15.92 31.72 1.69
C ILE A 79 14.46 31.72 2.15
N SER A 80 13.58 32.21 1.29
CA SER A 80 12.13 32.15 1.44
C SER A 80 11.59 30.75 1.11
N ASP A 81 10.51 30.33 1.76
CA ASP A 81 9.80 29.08 1.45
C ASP A 81 8.84 29.19 0.25
N TYR A 82 8.75 30.37 -0.37
CA TYR A 82 7.80 30.67 -1.45
C TYR A 82 7.87 29.69 -2.62
N TYR A 83 9.05 29.45 -3.19
CA TYR A 83 9.18 28.56 -4.34
C TYR A 83 8.91 27.10 -3.99
N GLU A 84 9.26 26.66 -2.79
CA GLU A 84 8.96 25.31 -2.32
C GLU A 84 7.45 25.11 -2.21
N LYS A 85 6.75 26.03 -1.54
CA LYS A 85 5.29 26.03 -1.46
C LYS A 85 4.62 26.05 -2.83
N LYS A 86 5.09 26.91 -3.75
CA LYS A 86 4.54 26.98 -5.11
C LYS A 86 4.80 25.73 -5.93
N ALA A 87 5.99 25.14 -5.81
CA ALA A 87 6.32 23.88 -6.49
C ALA A 87 5.43 22.73 -5.97
N GLU A 88 5.16 22.68 -4.67
CA GLU A 88 4.24 21.72 -4.06
C GLU A 88 2.80 21.93 -4.53
N GLU A 89 2.30 23.17 -4.52
CA GLU A 89 0.97 23.54 -5.02
C GLU A 89 0.78 23.12 -6.49
N GLU A 90 1.76 23.43 -7.34
CA GLU A 90 1.71 23.08 -8.76
C GLU A 90 1.77 21.57 -8.97
N THR A 91 2.67 20.87 -8.27
CA THR A 91 2.76 19.41 -8.32
C THR A 91 1.44 18.77 -7.90
N LEU A 92 0.83 19.24 -6.82
CA LEU A 92 -0.46 18.74 -6.33
C LEU A 92 -1.56 18.98 -7.37
N ARG A 93 -1.63 20.17 -7.95
CA ARG A 93 -2.61 20.50 -9.00
C ARG A 93 -2.44 19.62 -10.24
N GLN A 94 -1.20 19.41 -10.70
CA GLN A 94 -0.92 18.54 -11.85
C GLN A 94 -1.28 17.08 -11.53
N ARG A 95 -0.96 16.60 -10.33
CA ARG A 95 -1.35 15.26 -9.85
C ARG A 95 -2.86 15.08 -9.82
N GLN A 96 -3.60 16.03 -9.25
CA GLN A 96 -5.07 16.01 -9.24
C GLN A 96 -5.65 15.97 -10.65
N LYS A 97 -5.06 16.71 -11.60
CA LYS A 97 -5.50 16.69 -12.99
C LYS A 97 -5.33 15.31 -13.62
N VAL A 98 -4.14 14.71 -13.50
CA VAL A 98 -3.89 13.38 -14.11
C VAL A 98 -4.71 12.28 -13.44
N LEU A 99 -5.00 12.39 -12.14
CA LEU A 99 -5.92 11.49 -11.44
C LEU A 99 -7.36 11.65 -11.93
N ALA A 100 -7.84 12.89 -12.10
CA ALA A 100 -9.18 13.12 -12.64
C ALA A 100 -9.32 12.61 -14.09
N ASP A 101 -8.28 12.75 -14.90
CA ASP A 101 -8.28 12.20 -16.27
C ASP A 101 -8.20 10.66 -16.25
N PHE A 102 -7.48 10.07 -15.29
CA PHE A 102 -7.48 8.63 -15.05
C PHE A 102 -8.85 8.11 -14.59
N ASP A 103 -9.50 8.79 -13.66
CA ASP A 103 -10.84 8.41 -13.17
C ASP A 103 -11.86 8.40 -14.31
N LYS A 104 -11.81 9.40 -15.21
CA LYS A 104 -12.62 9.42 -16.43
C LYS A 104 -12.30 8.25 -17.37
N LYS A 105 -11.03 7.86 -17.47
CA LYS A 105 -10.60 6.75 -18.32
C LYS A 105 -11.14 5.41 -17.83
N ILE A 106 -11.15 5.16 -16.50
CA ILE A 106 -11.63 3.90 -15.91
C ILE A 106 -13.14 3.92 -15.60
N ALA A 107 -13.80 5.07 -15.75
CA ALA A 107 -15.22 5.24 -15.46
C ALA A 107 -16.13 4.22 -16.17
N PRO A 108 -15.90 3.83 -17.44
CA PRO A 108 -16.73 2.84 -18.10
C PRO A 108 -16.72 1.47 -17.40
N GLU A 109 -15.55 0.93 -17.10
CA GLU A 109 -15.42 -0.37 -16.41
C GLU A 109 -15.92 -0.29 -14.97
N ARG A 110 -15.63 0.83 -14.28
CA ARG A 110 -16.17 1.09 -12.94
C ARG A 110 -17.70 1.12 -12.94
N LEU A 111 -18.32 1.76 -13.93
CA LEU A 111 -19.78 1.84 -14.05
C LEU A 111 -20.41 0.46 -14.29
N GLN A 112 -19.75 -0.41 -15.08
CA GLN A 112 -20.24 -1.79 -15.26
C GLN A 112 -20.18 -2.58 -13.94
N TRP A 113 -19.09 -2.41 -13.19
CA TRP A 113 -18.97 -3.00 -11.85
C TRP A 113 -20.03 -2.46 -10.89
N GLU A 114 -20.26 -1.14 -10.87
CA GLU A 114 -21.28 -0.53 -10.01
C GLU A 114 -22.70 -1.01 -10.38
N LYS A 115 -23.02 -1.16 -11.67
CA LYS A 115 -24.30 -1.76 -12.11
C LYS A 115 -24.45 -3.21 -11.66
N TYR A 116 -23.39 -4.01 -11.79
CA TYR A 116 -23.41 -5.39 -11.29
C TYR A 116 -23.72 -5.41 -9.78
N LEU A 117 -23.13 -4.50 -9.00
CA LEU A 117 -23.38 -4.39 -7.56
C LEU A 117 -24.80 -3.92 -7.22
N GLU A 118 -25.42 -3.08 -8.05
CA GLU A 118 -26.84 -2.67 -7.87
C GLU A 118 -27.79 -3.87 -7.98
N ASP A 119 -27.50 -4.80 -8.88
CA ASP A 119 -28.24 -6.06 -9.02
C ASP A 119 -27.93 -7.08 -7.90
N HIS A 120 -26.88 -6.84 -7.10
CA HIS A 120 -26.42 -7.70 -6.01
C HIS A 120 -26.22 -6.89 -4.71
N PRO A 121 -27.30 -6.31 -4.15
CA PRO A 121 -27.18 -5.38 -3.04
C PRO A 121 -26.67 -6.06 -1.77
N VAL A 122 -25.72 -5.40 -1.13
CA VAL A 122 -25.17 -5.80 0.18
C VAL A 122 -25.68 -4.87 1.28
N GLU A 123 -25.86 -5.39 2.49
CA GLU A 123 -26.26 -4.55 3.62
C GLU A 123 -25.20 -3.46 3.89
N PRO A 124 -25.61 -2.18 3.94
CA PRO A 124 -24.70 -1.10 4.25
C PRO A 124 -24.26 -1.17 5.72
N VAL A 125 -22.99 -0.82 5.96
CA VAL A 125 -22.46 -0.69 7.32
C VAL A 125 -22.47 0.78 7.70
N GLU A 126 -23.43 1.17 8.54
CA GLU A 126 -23.45 2.51 9.14
C GLU A 126 -22.59 2.52 10.40
N PHE A 127 -21.43 3.18 10.32
CA PHE A 127 -20.52 3.30 11.45
C PHE A 127 -19.81 4.66 11.41
N ASP A 128 -20.03 5.47 12.45
CA ASP A 128 -19.35 6.76 12.59
C ASP A 128 -17.89 6.57 13.04
N TRP A 129 -17.05 6.13 12.10
CA TRP A 129 -15.62 5.98 12.34
C TRP A 129 -14.92 7.33 12.57
N LYS A 130 -15.50 8.45 12.11
CA LYS A 130 -14.91 9.78 12.29
C LYS A 130 -14.88 10.18 13.77
N SER A 131 -15.84 9.71 14.55
CA SER A 131 -15.84 9.87 16.02
C SER A 131 -14.62 9.25 16.72
N LEU A 132 -13.89 8.34 16.07
CA LEU A 132 -12.70 7.68 16.62
C LEU A 132 -11.40 8.44 16.35
N MET A 133 -11.44 9.50 15.53
CA MET A 133 -10.26 10.27 15.12
C MET A 133 -9.66 11.07 16.29
N GLY A 134 -8.37 11.37 16.20
CA GLY A 134 -7.66 12.17 17.20
C GLY A 134 -7.08 11.32 18.33
N THR A 135 -6.96 11.89 19.52
CA THR A 135 -6.37 11.18 20.67
C THR A 135 -7.39 10.16 21.22
N PRO A 136 -7.04 8.87 21.35
CA PRO A 136 -7.93 7.87 21.93
C PRO A 136 -8.52 8.29 23.28
N SER A 137 -9.82 8.10 23.45
CA SER A 137 -10.50 8.39 24.72
C SER A 137 -9.89 7.55 25.85
N GLY A 138 -9.37 8.21 26.88
CA GLY A 138 -8.71 7.56 28.01
C GLY A 138 -7.21 7.27 27.83
N GLN A 139 -6.60 7.63 26.68
CA GLN A 139 -5.14 7.59 26.55
C GLN A 139 -4.52 8.57 27.55
N LYS A 140 -3.69 8.03 28.45
CA LYS A 140 -2.95 8.84 29.43
C LYS A 140 -1.87 9.67 28.73
N PRO A 141 -1.42 10.80 29.31
CA PRO A 141 -0.22 11.48 28.84
C PRO A 141 0.97 10.53 28.73
N PRO A 142 1.94 10.80 27.83
CA PRO A 142 3.14 10.00 27.71
C PRO A 142 3.92 9.96 29.02
N GLN A 143 4.66 8.88 29.24
CA GLN A 143 5.63 8.83 30.33
C GLN A 143 6.65 9.97 30.18
N VAL A 144 6.97 10.62 31.30
CA VAL A 144 8.02 11.65 31.33
C VAL A 144 9.36 10.95 31.50
N PHE A 145 10.17 10.94 30.46
CA PHE A 145 11.53 10.42 30.49
C PHE A 145 12.50 11.50 30.96
N SER A 146 13.48 11.15 31.80
CA SER A 146 14.56 12.04 32.25
C SER A 146 15.63 12.28 31.17
N TYR A 147 15.48 11.65 30.00
CA TYR A 147 16.41 11.65 28.90
C TYR A 147 15.68 11.88 27.57
N VAL A 148 16.36 12.55 26.64
CA VAL A 148 15.86 12.71 25.26
C VAL A 148 16.39 11.61 24.35
N SER A 149 17.69 11.29 24.48
CA SER A 149 18.33 10.22 23.71
C SER A 149 18.54 9.00 24.58
N VAL A 150 18.18 7.84 24.04
CA VAL A 150 18.34 6.54 24.68
C VAL A 150 19.80 6.10 24.55
N ARG A 151 20.46 5.79 25.67
CA ARG A 151 21.89 5.44 25.70
C ARG A 151 22.21 4.11 26.41
N GLY A 152 21.24 3.46 27.06
CA GLY A 152 21.45 2.19 27.77
C GLY A 152 20.22 1.29 27.81
N GLU A 153 20.41 -0.02 27.99
CA GLU A 153 19.37 -1.06 27.82
C GLU A 153 18.08 -0.84 28.62
N GLU A 154 18.18 -0.28 29.82
CA GLU A 154 17.01 0.03 30.65
C GLU A 154 16.17 1.15 30.04
N GLN A 155 16.81 2.25 29.62
CA GLN A 155 16.15 3.35 28.90
C GLN A 155 15.50 2.87 27.60
N TRP A 156 16.14 1.90 26.93
CA TRP A 156 15.62 1.24 25.74
C TRP A 156 14.34 0.47 26.05
N LYS A 157 14.33 -0.29 27.14
CA LYS A 157 13.18 -1.06 27.58
C LYS A 157 11.99 -0.15 27.93
N GLU A 158 12.20 0.90 28.71
CA GLU A 158 11.14 1.81 29.12
C GLU A 158 10.50 2.52 27.92
N THR A 159 11.32 3.09 27.03
CA THR A 159 10.83 3.74 25.80
C THR A 159 10.08 2.77 24.88
N ARG A 160 10.54 1.52 24.80
CA ARG A 160 9.86 0.48 24.02
C ARG A 160 8.51 0.11 24.60
N GLU A 161 8.41 -0.06 25.93
CA GLU A 161 7.16 -0.39 26.61
C GLU A 161 6.12 0.72 26.41
N GLU A 162 6.56 1.98 26.50
CA GLU A 162 5.71 3.13 26.23
C GLU A 162 5.22 3.14 24.77
N LEU A 163 6.12 2.99 23.79
CA LEU A 163 5.72 2.92 22.37
C LEU A 163 4.66 1.82 22.14
N GLN A 164 4.92 0.61 22.65
CA GLN A 164 3.99 -0.52 22.52
C GLN A 164 2.62 -0.24 23.14
N LEU A 165 2.58 0.44 24.29
CA LEU A 165 1.33 0.86 24.92
C LEU A 165 0.55 1.80 24.01
N ARG A 166 1.19 2.85 23.46
CA ARG A 166 0.51 3.86 22.61
C ARG A 166 -0.01 3.29 21.30
N LEU A 167 0.73 2.37 20.71
CA LEU A 167 0.26 1.63 19.54
C LEU A 167 -0.96 0.78 19.89
N LYS A 168 -0.94 0.09 21.04
CA LYS A 168 -2.04 -0.80 21.49
C LYS A 168 -3.32 -0.01 21.75
N GLU A 169 -3.21 1.14 22.40
CA GLU A 169 -4.33 2.04 22.65
C GLU A 169 -4.99 2.46 21.32
N ASN A 170 -4.20 2.87 20.32
CA ASN A 170 -4.75 3.27 19.01
C ASN A 170 -5.42 2.11 18.28
N VAL A 171 -4.83 0.90 18.27
CA VAL A 171 -5.46 -0.27 17.65
C VAL A 171 -6.79 -0.61 18.35
N GLN A 172 -6.83 -0.53 19.68
CA GLN A 172 -8.03 -0.84 20.45
C GLN A 172 -9.12 0.21 20.32
N ALA A 173 -8.76 1.49 20.23
CA ALA A 173 -9.72 2.59 20.17
C ALA A 173 -10.21 2.89 18.75
N LYS A 174 -9.36 2.69 17.72
CA LYS A 174 -9.66 3.10 16.34
C LYS A 174 -9.95 1.90 15.45
N ILE A 175 -9.03 0.94 15.41
CA ILE A 175 -9.09 -0.16 14.43
C ILE A 175 -10.06 -1.26 14.86
N ALA A 176 -10.03 -1.66 16.13
CA ALA A 176 -10.88 -2.75 16.61
C ALA A 176 -12.39 -2.46 16.51
N PRO A 177 -12.89 -1.25 16.85
CA PRO A 177 -14.30 -0.91 16.67
C PRO A 177 -14.71 -0.92 15.19
N LEU A 178 -13.88 -0.33 14.32
CA LEU A 178 -14.12 -0.35 12.88
C LEU A 178 -14.17 -1.79 12.33
N ALA A 179 -13.16 -2.62 12.64
CA ALA A 179 -13.12 -4.00 12.19
C ALA A 179 -14.34 -4.80 12.69
N LYS A 180 -14.77 -4.56 13.92
CA LYS A 180 -15.97 -5.17 14.49
C LYS A 180 -17.24 -4.73 13.75
N ALA A 181 -17.37 -3.45 13.39
CA ALA A 181 -18.52 -2.93 12.65
C ALA A 181 -18.68 -3.63 11.29
N TYR A 182 -17.57 -4.00 10.63
CA TYR A 182 -17.58 -4.76 9.39
C TYR A 182 -17.65 -6.28 9.58
N GLY A 183 -17.91 -6.76 10.81
CA GLY A 183 -18.09 -8.18 11.12
C GLY A 183 -16.79 -8.98 11.28
N MET A 184 -15.64 -8.31 11.38
CA MET A 184 -14.35 -8.98 11.61
C MET A 184 -14.20 -9.38 13.09
N LYS A 185 -13.63 -10.57 13.30
CA LYS A 185 -13.25 -11.10 14.61
C LYS A 185 -11.77 -10.89 14.84
N LYS A 186 -11.40 -10.66 16.10
CA LYS A 186 -9.99 -10.52 16.50
C LYS A 186 -9.33 -11.90 16.61
N ALA A 187 -8.33 -12.17 15.77
CA ALA A 187 -7.56 -13.42 15.72
C ALA A 187 -6.13 -13.22 16.25
N GLY A 188 -6.03 -12.69 17.47
CA GLY A 188 -4.77 -12.32 18.12
C GLY A 188 -4.64 -10.81 18.34
N PRO A 189 -3.51 -10.33 18.90
CA PRO A 189 -3.40 -8.92 19.31
C PRO A 189 -3.34 -7.94 18.13
N LYS A 190 -2.95 -8.42 16.95
CA LYS A 190 -2.61 -7.61 15.76
C LYS A 190 -3.31 -8.06 14.48
N THR A 191 -4.29 -8.96 14.58
CA THR A 191 -4.94 -9.59 13.42
C THR A 191 -6.45 -9.56 13.59
N PHE A 192 -7.14 -9.17 12.52
CA PHE A 192 -8.59 -9.21 12.38
C PHE A 192 -8.93 -10.02 11.14
N VAL A 193 -9.94 -10.88 11.25
CA VAL A 193 -10.35 -11.80 10.18
C VAL A 193 -11.86 -11.90 10.10
N LYS A 194 -12.39 -12.04 8.89
CA LYS A 194 -13.81 -12.31 8.62
C LYS A 194 -13.87 -13.41 7.57
N GLU A 195 -14.76 -14.37 7.78
CA GLU A 195 -15.20 -15.31 6.76
C GLU A 195 -16.67 -15.03 6.47
N LYS A 196 -17.03 -14.84 5.21
CA LYS A 196 -18.42 -14.69 4.75
C LYS A 196 -18.53 -15.27 3.33
N ASN A 197 -19.51 -16.15 3.08
CA ASN A 197 -19.82 -16.70 1.76
C ASN A 197 -18.60 -17.20 0.97
N GLY A 198 -17.73 -17.99 1.62
CA GLY A 198 -16.54 -18.54 0.97
C GLY A 198 -15.39 -17.55 0.76
N LEU A 199 -15.53 -16.29 1.19
CA LEU A 199 -14.47 -15.29 1.18
C LEU A 199 -13.88 -15.08 2.58
N VAL A 200 -12.59 -14.79 2.60
CA VAL A 200 -11.83 -14.38 3.78
C VAL A 200 -11.30 -12.98 3.58
N CYS A 201 -11.63 -12.10 4.52
CA CYS A 201 -10.98 -10.80 4.66
C CYS A 201 -10.01 -10.87 5.84
N ARG A 202 -8.77 -10.43 5.65
CA ARG A 202 -7.76 -10.39 6.70
C ARG A 202 -7.11 -9.03 6.76
N LEU A 203 -6.95 -8.54 7.98
CA LEU A 203 -6.17 -7.35 8.31
C LEU A 203 -5.15 -7.72 9.39
N LYS A 204 -3.86 -7.48 9.16
CA LYS A 204 -2.78 -7.84 10.08
C LYS A 204 -1.72 -6.75 10.13
N PHE A 205 -1.39 -6.31 11.33
CA PHE A 205 -0.30 -5.37 11.58
C PHE A 205 1.02 -6.17 11.76
N ILE A 206 2.02 -5.92 10.92
CA ILE A 206 3.35 -6.55 10.92
C ILE A 206 4.34 -5.70 11.75
N GLY A 207 5.37 -6.34 12.32
CA GLY A 207 6.38 -5.66 13.16
C GLY A 207 5.98 -5.41 14.62
N TYR A 208 4.68 -5.26 14.85
CA TYR A 208 4.04 -4.75 16.08
C TYR A 208 4.61 -5.24 17.43
N PHE A 209 5.19 -6.43 17.54
CA PHE A 209 5.63 -7.01 18.83
C PHE A 209 6.98 -7.76 18.85
N ARG A 210 7.80 -7.72 17.79
CA ARG A 210 9.15 -8.32 17.86
C ARG A 210 10.28 -7.30 18.03
N GLY A 211 10.11 -6.07 17.53
CA GLY A 211 11.08 -4.97 17.67
C GLY A 211 10.63 -3.73 18.45
N GLY A 212 9.35 -3.63 18.83
CA GLY A 212 8.83 -2.48 19.60
C GLY A 212 8.02 -1.44 18.82
N GLY A 213 7.84 -1.58 17.51
CA GLY A 213 7.08 -0.65 16.66
C GLY A 213 6.18 -1.34 15.62
N TYR A 214 5.50 -0.58 14.78
CA TYR A 214 4.69 -1.07 13.66
C TYR A 214 5.45 -0.89 12.34
N GLU A 215 5.59 -1.97 11.56
CA GLU A 215 6.43 -1.98 10.36
C GLU A 215 5.62 -1.88 9.06
N ALA A 216 4.50 -2.61 8.97
CA ALA A 216 3.67 -2.68 7.77
C ALA A 216 2.27 -3.22 8.06
N MET A 217 1.33 -3.04 7.12
CA MET A 217 0.02 -3.67 7.15
C MET A 217 -0.07 -4.73 6.06
N GLN A 218 -0.50 -5.94 6.42
CA GLN A 218 -0.97 -6.92 5.46
C GLN A 218 -2.49 -6.93 5.48
N TYR A 219 -3.11 -6.73 4.32
CA TYR A 219 -4.54 -6.75 4.17
C TYR A 219 -4.93 -7.38 2.83
N TYR A 220 -5.95 -8.22 2.83
CA TYR A 220 -6.45 -8.87 1.61
C TYR A 220 -7.88 -9.37 1.78
N ILE A 221 -8.54 -9.54 0.64
CA ILE A 221 -9.76 -10.34 0.47
C ILE A 221 -9.44 -11.44 -0.54
N CYS A 222 -9.80 -12.67 -0.24
CA CYS A 222 -9.62 -13.80 -1.16
C CYS A 222 -10.64 -14.90 -0.87
N PRO A 223 -10.88 -15.84 -1.80
CA PRO A 223 -11.56 -17.08 -1.49
C PRO A 223 -10.85 -17.82 -0.36
N ILE A 224 -11.62 -18.48 0.50
CA ILE A 224 -11.12 -19.23 1.65
C ILE A 224 -10.13 -20.33 1.26
N TYR A 225 -10.26 -20.91 0.09
CA TYR A 225 -9.37 -21.96 -0.40
C TYR A 225 -8.04 -21.40 -0.92
N ALA A 226 -7.94 -20.09 -1.14
CA ALA A 226 -6.75 -19.45 -1.68
C ALA A 226 -5.77 -19.07 -0.57
N ILE A 227 -4.48 -19.18 -0.86
CA ILE A 227 -3.43 -18.55 -0.06
C ILE A 227 -3.41 -17.04 -0.34
N ASP A 228 -2.74 -16.26 0.51
CA ASP A 228 -2.69 -14.79 0.50
C ASP A 228 -1.87 -14.18 -0.65
N THR A 229 -1.93 -14.80 -1.83
CA THR A 229 -1.13 -14.48 -3.01
C THR A 229 -1.95 -14.43 -4.32
N GLY A 230 -3.25 -14.16 -4.27
CA GLY A 230 -4.09 -14.06 -5.48
C GLY A 230 -3.98 -12.69 -6.18
N ILE A 231 -4.07 -12.67 -7.52
CA ILE A 231 -4.07 -11.42 -8.31
C ILE A 231 -5.32 -10.55 -8.17
N LEU A 232 -6.44 -11.13 -7.72
CA LEU A 232 -7.74 -10.45 -7.66
C LEU A 232 -7.91 -9.61 -6.38
N GLY A 233 -6.90 -8.77 -6.11
CA GLY A 233 -6.86 -7.85 -4.98
C GLY A 233 -7.85 -6.68 -5.10
N LEU A 234 -7.50 -5.54 -4.53
CA LEU A 234 -8.29 -4.32 -4.67
C LEU A 234 -7.84 -3.56 -5.92
N PRO A 235 -8.70 -2.67 -6.47
CA PRO A 235 -8.28 -1.74 -7.53
C PRO A 235 -7.01 -0.98 -7.16
N GLY A 236 -6.12 -0.71 -8.13
CA GLY A 236 -4.81 -0.10 -7.87
C GLY A 236 -4.86 1.25 -7.13
N HIS A 237 -5.80 2.11 -7.52
CA HIS A 237 -6.04 3.39 -6.84
C HIS A 237 -6.54 3.24 -5.39
N ILE A 238 -7.02 2.06 -5.00
CA ILE A 238 -7.39 1.72 -3.62
C ILE A 238 -6.19 1.11 -2.90
N CYS A 239 -5.58 0.02 -3.39
CA CYS A 239 -4.52 -0.66 -2.61
C CYS A 239 -3.18 0.08 -2.60
N GLN A 240 -2.86 0.88 -3.61
CA GLN A 240 -1.58 1.60 -3.72
C GLN A 240 -1.73 3.08 -4.09
N GLY A 241 -2.95 3.59 -4.20
CA GLY A 241 -3.24 4.97 -4.55
C GLY A 241 -2.96 5.98 -3.43
N GLU A 242 -3.48 7.20 -3.57
CA GLU A 242 -3.06 8.35 -2.76
C GLU A 242 -3.24 8.15 -1.25
N ASN A 243 -4.37 7.57 -0.81
CA ASN A 243 -4.64 7.32 0.61
C ASN A 243 -3.67 6.29 1.20
N TYR A 244 -3.36 5.22 0.44
CA TYR A 244 -2.31 4.28 0.81
C TYR A 244 -0.96 5.00 0.92
N GLN A 245 -0.57 5.80 -0.08
CA GLN A 245 0.71 6.52 -0.08
C GLN A 245 0.81 7.50 1.09
N LYS A 246 -0.29 8.19 1.44
CA LYS A 246 -0.37 9.08 2.60
C LYS A 246 -0.15 8.30 3.89
N MET A 247 -0.93 7.23 4.08
CA MET A 247 -0.75 6.29 5.20
C MET A 247 0.66 5.67 5.20
N HIS A 248 1.32 5.49 4.07
CA HIS A 248 2.65 4.87 3.99
C HIS A 248 3.82 5.85 4.24
N ARG A 249 3.67 7.13 3.90
CA ARG A 249 4.77 8.13 3.80
C ARG A 249 5.66 8.30 5.05
N ASP A 250 5.24 7.80 6.21
CA ASP A 250 5.98 7.91 7.48
C ASP A 250 5.99 6.61 8.31
N TRP A 251 5.82 5.44 7.67
CA TRP A 251 5.91 4.15 8.39
C TRP A 251 7.25 3.97 9.10
N GLY A 252 8.35 4.46 8.52
CA GLY A 252 9.69 4.42 9.13
C GLY A 252 9.80 5.18 10.45
N VAL A 253 8.81 6.02 10.81
CA VAL A 253 8.83 6.78 12.07
C VAL A 253 7.98 6.15 13.19
N ILE A 254 7.14 5.17 12.89
CA ILE A 254 6.49 4.34 13.95
C ILE A 254 7.43 3.20 14.42
N GLN A 255 8.63 3.16 13.86
CA GLN A 255 9.69 2.26 14.28
C GLN A 255 10.44 2.83 15.50
N TYR A 256 11.10 1.95 16.23
CA TYR A 256 11.94 2.34 17.35
C TYR A 256 13.06 3.30 16.87
N GLY A 257 13.32 4.37 17.62
CA GLY A 257 14.43 5.30 17.41
C GLY A 257 15.26 5.51 18.68
N MET A 258 16.44 6.12 18.57
CA MET A 258 17.33 6.46 19.70
C MET A 258 16.77 7.57 20.61
N THR A 259 15.47 7.83 20.58
CA THR A 259 14.80 8.97 21.19
C THR A 259 13.61 8.52 22.02
N ALA A 260 13.42 9.17 23.17
CA ALA A 260 12.31 8.85 24.06
C ALA A 260 10.94 9.20 23.45
N VAL A 261 9.92 8.39 23.75
CA VAL A 261 8.53 8.63 23.29
C VAL A 261 7.91 9.77 24.08
N ASN A 262 8.00 10.99 23.54
CA ASN A 262 7.43 12.19 24.15
C ASN A 262 6.02 12.50 23.59
N ALA A 263 5.44 13.62 24.03
CA ALA A 263 4.10 14.04 23.60
C ALA A 263 3.98 14.26 22.08
N ALA A 264 5.01 14.80 21.44
CA ALA A 264 5.02 15.02 20.00
C ALA A 264 5.03 13.69 19.23
N GLU A 265 5.76 12.67 19.71
CA GLU A 265 5.73 11.33 19.13
C GLU A 265 4.39 10.64 19.34
N VAL A 266 3.75 10.79 20.52
CA VAL A 266 2.39 10.25 20.73
C VAL A 266 1.37 10.91 19.81
N GLU A 267 1.42 12.23 19.65
CA GLU A 267 0.55 12.95 18.70
C GLU A 267 0.78 12.47 17.26
N LYS A 268 2.04 12.24 16.87
CA LYS A 268 2.40 11.70 15.56
C LYS A 268 1.84 10.30 15.36
N ILE A 269 1.94 9.41 16.36
CA ILE A 269 1.34 8.08 16.34
C ILE A 269 -0.18 8.19 16.16
N ASN A 270 -0.84 9.04 16.95
CA ASN A 270 -2.29 9.23 16.88
C ASN A 270 -2.74 9.67 15.49
N ARG A 271 -2.09 10.70 14.93
CA ARG A 271 -2.33 11.19 13.56
C ARG A 271 -2.08 10.09 12.52
N LYS A 272 -1.07 9.24 12.74
CA LYS A 272 -0.79 8.17 11.80
C LYS A 272 -1.86 7.08 11.81
N PHE A 273 -2.39 6.76 12.98
CA PHE A 273 -3.55 5.87 13.07
C PHE A 273 -4.83 6.50 12.53
N ASP A 274 -4.97 7.83 12.53
CA ASP A 274 -6.07 8.52 11.86
C ASP A 274 -5.99 8.34 10.33
N GLU A 275 -4.78 8.38 9.75
CA GLU A 275 -4.57 8.08 8.33
C GLU A 275 -4.88 6.61 8.00
N ILE A 276 -4.44 5.66 8.84
CA ILE A 276 -4.78 4.24 8.70
C ILE A 276 -6.30 4.04 8.79
N LEU A 277 -6.94 4.68 9.78
CA LEU A 277 -8.39 4.59 9.97
C LEU A 277 -9.15 5.14 8.77
N THR A 278 -8.73 6.30 8.26
CA THR A 278 -9.32 6.93 7.06
C THR A 278 -9.20 6.01 5.85
N PHE A 279 -8.03 5.42 5.63
CA PHE A 279 -7.81 4.48 4.53
C PHE A 279 -8.68 3.22 4.64
N LEU A 280 -8.70 2.60 5.83
CA LEU A 280 -9.49 1.38 6.05
C LEU A 280 -10.99 1.63 5.95
N ALA A 281 -11.49 2.71 6.55
CA ALA A 281 -12.92 3.02 6.59
C ALA A 281 -13.44 3.66 5.30
N GLY A 282 -12.60 4.43 4.60
CA GLY A 282 -12.96 5.13 3.38
C GLY A 282 -12.86 4.25 2.13
N ASP A 283 -11.81 3.41 2.06
CA ASP A 283 -11.48 2.72 0.82
C ASP A 283 -11.61 1.19 0.96
N ILE A 284 -10.94 0.60 1.96
CA ILE A 284 -10.73 -0.86 2.02
C ILE A 284 -11.99 -1.63 2.45
N PHE A 285 -12.54 -1.30 3.61
CA PHE A 285 -13.66 -2.04 4.19
C PHE A 285 -14.96 -1.87 3.41
N PRO A 286 -15.30 -0.67 2.87
CA PRO A 286 -16.42 -0.52 1.95
C PRO A 286 -16.28 -1.40 0.71
N GLU A 287 -15.09 -1.46 0.10
CA GLU A 287 -14.88 -2.27 -1.10
C GLU A 287 -14.95 -3.78 -0.78
N TRP A 288 -14.41 -4.22 0.36
CA TRP A 288 -14.62 -5.60 0.82
C TRP A 288 -16.08 -5.93 1.12
N GLN A 289 -16.86 -4.98 1.64
CA GLN A 289 -18.27 -5.21 1.94
C GLN A 289 -19.10 -5.40 0.67
N ARG A 290 -18.73 -4.74 -0.44
CA ARG A 290 -19.34 -4.91 -1.77
C ARG A 290 -19.04 -6.28 -2.39
N ILE A 291 -17.90 -6.88 -2.04
CA ILE A 291 -17.49 -8.19 -2.53
C ILE A 291 -17.86 -9.24 -1.47
N ASP A 292 -19.12 -9.64 -1.45
CA ASP A 292 -19.65 -10.44 -0.35
C ASP A 292 -19.88 -11.92 -0.69
N SER A 293 -19.50 -12.37 -1.89
CA SER A 293 -19.62 -13.74 -2.37
C SER A 293 -18.51 -14.11 -3.37
N LEU A 294 -18.31 -15.41 -3.61
CA LEU A 294 -17.37 -15.87 -4.64
C LEU A 294 -17.78 -15.39 -6.04
N GLU A 295 -19.08 -15.38 -6.32
CA GLU A 295 -19.66 -14.87 -7.56
C GLU A 295 -19.26 -13.42 -7.81
N ALA A 296 -19.43 -12.55 -6.81
CA ALA A 296 -19.02 -11.14 -6.91
C ALA A 296 -17.49 -10.99 -7.02
N TYR A 297 -16.73 -11.83 -6.31
CA TYR A 297 -15.26 -11.81 -6.37
C TYR A 297 -14.73 -12.17 -7.77
N PHE A 298 -15.36 -13.14 -8.43
CA PHE A 298 -15.00 -13.60 -9.77
C PHE A 298 -15.81 -12.96 -10.90
N ALA A 299 -16.69 -11.99 -10.59
CA ALA A 299 -17.50 -11.30 -11.58
C ALA A 299 -16.62 -10.72 -12.69
N LYS A 300 -17.09 -10.84 -13.94
CA LYS A 300 -16.34 -10.39 -15.11
C LYS A 300 -16.12 -8.88 -15.06
N GLU A 301 -17.15 -8.15 -14.67
CA GLU A 301 -17.19 -6.69 -14.51
C GLU A 301 -16.15 -6.23 -13.49
N ARG A 302 -16.01 -6.98 -12.37
CA ARG A 302 -14.97 -6.72 -11.37
C ARG A 302 -13.57 -6.92 -11.95
N GLN A 303 -13.35 -8.02 -12.67
CA GLN A 303 -12.04 -8.31 -13.26
C GLN A 303 -11.63 -7.26 -14.29
N GLU A 304 -12.57 -6.79 -15.11
CA GLU A 304 -12.35 -5.71 -16.07
C GLU A 304 -12.02 -4.40 -15.35
N TYR A 305 -12.72 -4.08 -14.27
CA TYR A 305 -12.42 -2.91 -13.44
C TYR A 305 -11.04 -2.99 -12.79
N LEU A 306 -10.67 -4.14 -12.21
CA LEU A 306 -9.34 -4.37 -11.62
C LEU A 306 -8.24 -4.17 -12.67
N LYS A 307 -8.43 -4.73 -13.87
CA LYS A 307 -7.50 -4.59 -14.99
C LYS A 307 -7.38 -3.14 -15.48
N ALA A 308 -8.50 -2.42 -15.58
CA ALA A 308 -8.49 -1.01 -15.96
C ALA A 308 -7.76 -0.13 -14.93
N ALA A 309 -7.79 -0.52 -13.65
CA ALA A 309 -7.16 0.19 -12.55
C ALA A 309 -5.78 -0.35 -12.13
N GLU A 310 -5.23 -1.33 -12.84
CA GLU A 310 -4.01 -2.06 -12.49
C GLU A 310 -2.78 -1.15 -12.46
N THR A 311 -2.60 -0.33 -13.50
CA THR A 311 -1.53 0.66 -13.59
C THR A 311 -2.12 2.06 -13.50
N GLY A 312 -1.62 2.84 -12.55
CA GLY A 312 -2.06 4.21 -12.32
C GLY A 312 -1.56 5.20 -13.38
N PRO A 313 -2.03 6.45 -13.34
CA PRO A 313 -1.53 7.48 -14.23
C PRO A 313 -0.05 7.77 -13.97
N THR A 314 0.62 8.33 -14.97
CA THR A 314 2.00 8.79 -14.84
C THR A 314 2.08 10.00 -13.92
N ASP A 315 2.89 9.91 -12.87
CA ASP A 315 3.23 11.02 -12.00
C ASP A 315 3.98 12.10 -12.80
N PRO A 316 3.46 13.34 -12.86
CA PRO A 316 4.00 14.39 -13.73
C PRO A 316 5.41 14.83 -13.36
N ARG A 317 5.83 14.61 -12.11
CA ARG A 317 7.16 15.00 -11.61
C ARG A 317 8.21 13.94 -11.89
N THR A 318 7.86 12.67 -11.78
CA THR A 318 8.81 11.55 -11.85
C THR A 318 8.76 10.77 -13.15
N GLY A 319 7.68 10.92 -13.94
CA GLY A 319 7.45 10.13 -15.14
C GLY A 319 7.14 8.65 -14.87
N ARG A 320 6.95 8.25 -13.61
CA ARG A 320 6.62 6.87 -13.19
C ARG A 320 5.14 6.73 -12.93
N ALA A 321 4.57 5.54 -13.08
CA ALA A 321 3.19 5.30 -12.67
C ALA A 321 3.02 5.58 -11.17
N MET A 322 1.92 6.22 -10.77
CA MET A 322 1.65 6.55 -9.36
C MET A 322 1.47 5.31 -8.50
N TRP A 323 0.91 4.26 -9.09
CA TRP A 323 0.95 2.88 -8.60
C TRP A 323 1.09 1.99 -9.82
N ASP A 324 1.70 0.83 -9.59
CA ASP A 324 1.82 -0.18 -10.61
C ASP A 324 1.66 -1.54 -9.94
N LEU A 325 0.48 -2.13 -10.10
CA LEU A 325 0.26 -3.50 -9.67
C LEU A 325 0.80 -4.50 -10.68
N SER A 326 1.22 -4.02 -11.86
CA SER A 326 1.78 -4.89 -12.86
C SER A 326 3.17 -5.37 -12.47
N ASP A 327 3.28 -6.68 -12.21
CA ASP A 327 4.52 -7.44 -12.34
C ASP A 327 4.52 -8.14 -13.73
N MET A 328 3.93 -7.45 -14.74
CA MET A 328 3.30 -7.99 -15.96
C MET A 328 4.21 -8.68 -16.98
N GLU A 329 5.47 -9.00 -16.65
CA GLU A 329 6.25 -9.92 -17.47
C GLU A 329 6.30 -11.35 -16.90
N ARG A 330 5.74 -11.62 -15.70
CA ARG A 330 5.76 -12.97 -15.12
C ARG A 330 4.39 -13.37 -14.57
N ARG A 331 3.84 -14.47 -15.10
CA ARG A 331 2.80 -15.30 -14.45
C ARG A 331 3.17 -15.42 -12.96
N HIS A 332 2.19 -15.32 -12.03
CA HIS A 332 2.45 -15.33 -10.59
C HIS A 332 3.51 -16.39 -10.26
N PRO A 333 4.57 -16.09 -9.48
CA PRO A 333 5.72 -16.99 -9.30
C PRO A 333 5.35 -18.42 -8.85
N TRP A 334 4.16 -18.59 -8.28
CA TRP A 334 3.63 -19.86 -7.78
C TRP A 334 2.41 -20.38 -8.54
N ARG A 335 2.06 -19.81 -9.70
CA ARG A 335 0.83 -20.16 -10.43
C ARG A 335 -0.45 -20.04 -9.58
N ALA A 336 -0.45 -19.11 -8.63
CA ALA A 336 -1.54 -18.98 -7.67
C ALA A 336 -2.87 -18.65 -8.36
N ASP A 337 -2.82 -17.97 -9.49
CA ASP A 337 -4.01 -17.65 -10.29
C ASP A 337 -4.58 -18.87 -10.99
N ASP A 338 -3.71 -19.73 -11.53
CA ASP A 338 -4.13 -20.98 -12.17
C ASP A 338 -4.84 -21.88 -11.15
N TYR A 339 -4.36 -21.93 -9.90
CA TYR A 339 -5.07 -22.57 -8.80
C TYR A 339 -6.39 -21.84 -8.46
N LEU A 340 -6.35 -20.54 -8.22
CA LEU A 340 -7.48 -19.72 -7.79
C LEU A 340 -8.68 -19.82 -8.75
N PHE A 341 -8.41 -19.57 -10.05
CA PHE A 341 -9.42 -19.65 -11.11
C PHE A 341 -9.76 -21.10 -11.44
N GLY A 342 -8.80 -22.02 -11.38
CA GLY A 342 -9.04 -23.43 -11.67
C GLY A 342 -10.06 -24.05 -10.69
N VAL A 343 -9.92 -23.78 -9.39
CA VAL A 343 -10.91 -24.21 -8.38
C VAL A 343 -12.27 -23.57 -8.64
N TRP A 344 -12.31 -22.27 -8.94
CA TRP A 344 -13.57 -21.59 -9.24
C TRP A 344 -14.27 -22.13 -10.50
N ASP A 345 -13.51 -22.41 -11.55
CA ASP A 345 -14.01 -23.00 -12.80
C ASP A 345 -14.62 -24.39 -12.50
N LEU A 346 -13.98 -25.22 -11.67
CA LEU A 346 -14.57 -26.50 -11.23
C LEU A 346 -15.87 -26.31 -10.44
N LEU A 347 -15.89 -25.40 -9.46
CA LEU A 347 -17.06 -25.15 -8.61
C LEU A 347 -18.24 -24.57 -9.41
N SER A 348 -17.96 -23.76 -10.42
CA SER A 348 -18.96 -23.17 -11.32
C SER A 348 -19.37 -24.11 -12.46
N GLY A 349 -18.79 -25.31 -12.54
CA GLY A 349 -19.14 -26.35 -13.51
C GLY A 349 -18.41 -26.26 -14.87
N ARG A 350 -17.46 -25.33 -15.02
CA ARG A 350 -16.51 -25.23 -16.15
C ARG A 350 -15.35 -26.21 -15.96
N GLU A 351 -15.68 -27.50 -16.02
CA GLU A 351 -14.74 -28.56 -15.67
C GLU A 351 -13.51 -28.61 -16.60
N GLU A 352 -13.68 -28.37 -17.90
CA GLU A 352 -12.57 -28.42 -18.87
C GLU A 352 -11.51 -27.35 -18.58
N GLU A 353 -11.95 -26.10 -18.44
CA GLU A 353 -11.08 -24.96 -18.09
C GLU A 353 -10.46 -25.14 -16.71
N GLY A 354 -11.26 -25.58 -15.73
CA GLY A 354 -10.80 -25.80 -14.37
C GLY A 354 -9.70 -26.85 -14.29
N TYR A 355 -9.90 -28.00 -14.92
CA TYR A 355 -8.87 -29.05 -14.97
C TYR A 355 -7.62 -28.60 -15.72
N LYS A 356 -7.77 -27.86 -16.82
CA LYS A 356 -6.62 -27.35 -17.58
C LYS A 356 -5.74 -26.44 -16.70
N ARG A 357 -6.35 -25.45 -16.03
CA ARG A 357 -5.61 -24.52 -15.16
C ARG A 357 -4.96 -25.24 -13.98
N LEU A 358 -5.68 -26.14 -13.32
CA LEU A 358 -5.14 -26.87 -12.17
C LEU A 358 -4.01 -27.82 -12.59
N ALA A 359 -4.10 -28.45 -13.76
CA ALA A 359 -3.02 -29.28 -14.29
C ALA A 359 -1.76 -28.44 -14.58
N GLU A 360 -1.89 -27.27 -15.23
CA GLU A 360 -0.77 -26.35 -15.44
C GLU A 360 -0.13 -25.91 -14.11
N CYS A 361 -0.96 -25.68 -13.08
CA CYS A 361 -0.50 -25.35 -11.73
C CYS A 361 0.31 -26.50 -11.09
N VAL A 362 -0.18 -27.73 -11.19
CA VAL A 362 0.49 -28.93 -10.64
C VAL A 362 1.79 -29.20 -11.37
N GLU A 363 1.78 -29.17 -12.71
CA GLU A 363 2.96 -29.40 -13.54
C GLU A 363 4.10 -28.46 -13.14
N TYR A 364 3.79 -27.15 -13.02
CA TYR A 364 4.76 -26.15 -12.60
C TYR A 364 5.31 -26.38 -11.19
N GLY A 365 4.48 -26.91 -10.28
CA GLY A 365 4.85 -27.18 -8.89
C GLY A 365 5.60 -28.49 -8.65
N THR A 366 5.74 -29.35 -9.67
CA THR A 366 6.21 -30.74 -9.52
C THR A 366 7.60 -30.81 -8.87
N ASP A 367 8.60 -30.16 -9.46
CA ASP A 367 9.98 -30.16 -8.95
C ASP A 367 10.07 -29.60 -7.53
N PHE A 368 9.29 -28.55 -7.25
CA PHE A 368 9.21 -27.97 -5.91
C PHE A 368 8.63 -28.98 -4.91
N MET A 369 7.52 -29.63 -5.26
CA MET A 369 6.87 -30.61 -4.39
C MET A 369 7.76 -31.82 -4.13
N GLU A 370 8.44 -32.34 -5.15
CA GLU A 370 9.38 -33.45 -4.99
C GLU A 370 10.53 -33.11 -4.03
N SER A 371 11.09 -31.91 -4.16
CA SER A 371 12.16 -31.44 -3.28
C SER A 371 11.64 -31.19 -1.86
N CYS A 372 10.54 -30.46 -1.73
CA CYS A 372 9.95 -30.06 -0.46
C CYS A 372 9.50 -31.28 0.36
N LEU A 373 8.84 -32.26 -0.25
CA LEU A 373 8.37 -33.46 0.45
C LEU A 373 9.50 -34.42 0.86
N LYS A 374 10.65 -34.39 0.18
CA LYS A 374 11.84 -35.14 0.63
C LYS A 374 12.38 -34.61 1.95
N GLU A 375 12.42 -33.28 2.12
CA GLU A 375 12.90 -32.64 3.35
C GLU A 375 11.81 -32.57 4.44
N ARG A 376 10.56 -32.38 4.03
CA ARG A 376 9.40 -32.17 4.90
C ARG A 376 8.19 -32.92 4.36
N PRO A 377 8.04 -34.22 4.68
CA PRO A 377 6.94 -35.04 4.18
C PRO A 377 5.54 -34.48 4.45
N GLU A 378 5.36 -33.70 5.52
CA GLU A 378 4.09 -33.11 5.93
C GLU A 378 3.91 -31.64 5.51
N ALA A 379 4.73 -31.12 4.60
CA ALA A 379 4.67 -29.71 4.18
C ALA A 379 3.31 -29.30 3.61
N TYR A 380 2.62 -30.22 2.91
CA TYR A 380 1.27 -30.01 2.37
C TYR A 380 0.18 -29.77 3.44
N ASN A 381 0.49 -30.07 4.70
CA ASN A 381 -0.37 -29.87 5.88
C ASN A 381 0.18 -28.78 6.83
N ASP A 382 1.20 -28.02 6.41
CA ASP A 382 1.81 -26.95 7.20
C ASP A 382 1.40 -25.57 6.66
N PRO A 383 0.69 -24.72 7.42
CA PRO A 383 0.35 -23.38 6.97
C PRO A 383 1.58 -22.46 6.79
N ARG A 384 2.77 -22.87 7.22
CA ARG A 384 4.02 -22.15 6.95
C ARG A 384 4.57 -22.43 5.55
N ASP A 385 4.06 -23.44 4.87
CA ASP A 385 4.50 -23.86 3.54
C ASP A 385 3.33 -23.70 2.53
N SER A 386 2.95 -22.44 2.31
CA SER A 386 1.79 -22.06 1.50
C SER A 386 1.84 -22.63 0.07
N MET A 387 3.04 -22.76 -0.50
CA MET A 387 3.25 -23.36 -1.82
C MET A 387 2.95 -24.85 -1.82
N ALA A 388 3.43 -25.60 -0.82
CA ALA A 388 3.17 -27.03 -0.73
C ALA A 388 1.67 -27.32 -0.54
N VAL A 389 1.00 -26.53 0.30
CA VAL A 389 -0.46 -26.59 0.49
C VAL A 389 -1.18 -26.34 -0.84
N LEU A 390 -0.78 -25.32 -1.59
CA LEU A 390 -1.41 -24.95 -2.86
C LEU A 390 -1.29 -26.06 -3.90
N TYR A 391 -0.08 -26.53 -4.19
CA TYR A 391 0.14 -27.54 -5.24
C TYR A 391 -0.48 -28.89 -4.88
N TYR A 392 -0.41 -29.28 -3.60
CA TYR A 392 -1.08 -30.49 -3.13
C TYR A 392 -2.60 -30.41 -3.33
N ASN A 393 -3.22 -29.30 -2.92
CA ASN A 393 -4.65 -29.11 -3.11
C ASN A 393 -5.05 -29.05 -4.59
N ALA A 394 -4.21 -28.47 -5.45
CA ALA A 394 -4.42 -28.47 -6.90
C ALA A 394 -4.44 -29.90 -7.46
N GLY A 395 -3.47 -30.74 -7.07
CA GLY A 395 -3.40 -32.16 -7.47
C GLY A 395 -4.64 -32.95 -7.07
N ARG A 396 -5.12 -32.76 -5.83
CA ARG A 396 -6.35 -33.40 -5.35
C ARG A 396 -7.55 -33.11 -6.24
N PHE A 397 -7.70 -31.88 -6.71
CA PHE A 397 -8.77 -31.54 -7.65
C PHE A 397 -8.54 -32.20 -9.02
N VAL A 398 -7.32 -32.17 -9.57
CA VAL A 398 -6.99 -32.81 -10.85
C VAL A 398 -7.33 -34.30 -10.85
N ASP A 399 -7.08 -35.02 -9.75
CA ASP A 399 -7.36 -36.46 -9.63
C ASP A 399 -8.85 -36.80 -9.82
N THR A 400 -9.76 -35.87 -9.49
CA THR A 400 -11.20 -36.08 -9.71
C THR A 400 -11.57 -36.25 -11.18
N LYS A 401 -10.72 -35.79 -12.11
CA LYS A 401 -10.93 -35.95 -13.55
C LYS A 401 -11.04 -37.41 -13.99
N GLN A 402 -10.46 -38.34 -13.22
CA GLN A 402 -10.50 -39.78 -13.51
C GLN A 402 -11.88 -40.41 -13.25
N ILE A 403 -12.75 -39.72 -12.48
CA ILE A 403 -14.10 -40.18 -12.19
C ILE A 403 -14.95 -39.98 -13.46
N ALA A 404 -15.36 -41.08 -14.11
CA ALA A 404 -16.12 -41.01 -15.36
C ALA A 404 -17.52 -40.39 -15.16
N ASP A 405 -18.20 -40.78 -14.07
CA ASP A 405 -19.53 -40.29 -13.74
C ASP A 405 -19.50 -38.81 -13.31
N LYS A 406 -20.34 -38.00 -13.94
CA LYS A 406 -20.32 -36.54 -13.74
C LYS A 406 -20.87 -36.12 -12.38
N GLU A 407 -21.91 -36.80 -11.88
CA GLU A 407 -22.52 -36.45 -10.60
C GLU A 407 -21.60 -36.84 -9.44
N GLU A 408 -21.02 -38.04 -9.52
CA GLU A 408 -20.00 -38.51 -8.59
C GLU A 408 -18.78 -37.59 -8.57
N ARG A 409 -18.30 -37.19 -9.76
CA ARG A 409 -17.17 -36.26 -9.89
C ARG A 409 -17.48 -34.91 -9.24
N ARG A 410 -18.67 -34.34 -9.48
CA ARG A 410 -19.11 -33.09 -8.84
C ARG A 410 -19.20 -33.22 -7.33
N ARG A 411 -19.79 -34.30 -6.82
CA ARG A 411 -19.82 -34.58 -5.38
C ARG A 411 -18.40 -34.62 -4.81
N LYS A 412 -17.48 -35.28 -5.51
CA LYS A 412 -16.09 -35.40 -5.06
C LYS A 412 -15.35 -34.06 -5.03
N ILE A 413 -15.57 -33.21 -6.04
CA ILE A 413 -15.05 -31.83 -6.07
C ILE A 413 -15.55 -31.05 -4.85
N SER A 414 -16.85 -31.11 -4.53
CA SER A 414 -17.41 -30.45 -3.35
C SER A 414 -16.85 -30.97 -2.03
N GLU A 415 -16.66 -32.29 -1.90
CA GLU A 415 -16.01 -32.89 -0.72
C GLU A 415 -14.58 -32.36 -0.51
N ILE A 416 -13.77 -32.35 -1.58
CA ILE A 416 -12.40 -31.85 -1.55
C ILE A 416 -12.38 -30.36 -1.19
N TYR A 417 -13.25 -29.57 -1.80
CA TYR A 417 -13.40 -28.15 -1.49
C TYR A 417 -13.69 -27.93 0.01
N GLU A 418 -14.66 -28.66 0.58
CA GLU A 418 -15.01 -28.54 1.99
C GLU A 418 -13.86 -28.93 2.93
N GLU A 419 -13.13 -30.00 2.59
CA GLU A 419 -11.94 -30.39 3.34
C GLU A 419 -10.83 -29.33 3.29
N ILE A 420 -10.61 -28.71 2.12
CA ILE A 420 -9.66 -27.61 1.97
C ILE A 420 -10.11 -26.43 2.81
N CYS A 421 -11.38 -26.04 2.73
CA CYS A 421 -11.92 -24.93 3.50
C CYS A 421 -11.70 -25.13 5.00
N ARG A 422 -11.94 -26.34 5.53
CA ARG A 422 -11.68 -26.65 6.96
C ARG A 422 -10.22 -26.40 7.35
N PHE A 423 -9.27 -26.85 6.54
CA PHE A 423 -7.85 -26.60 6.76
C PHE A 423 -7.52 -25.10 6.65
N MET A 424 -8.06 -24.43 5.65
CA MET A 424 -7.75 -23.02 5.39
C MET A 424 -8.34 -22.08 6.44
N ARG A 425 -9.43 -22.44 7.13
CA ARG A 425 -9.88 -21.71 8.33
C ARG A 425 -8.78 -21.65 9.38
N TYR A 426 -8.01 -22.73 9.56
CA TYR A 426 -6.84 -22.69 10.44
C TYR A 426 -5.73 -21.81 9.85
N TYR A 427 -5.41 -21.94 8.55
CA TYR A 427 -4.40 -21.12 7.86
C TYR A 427 -4.64 -19.60 8.05
N HIS A 428 -5.88 -19.16 7.85
CA HIS A 428 -6.25 -17.75 7.98
C HIS A 428 -6.44 -17.31 9.45
N GLY A 429 -6.41 -18.22 10.42
CA GLY A 429 -6.59 -17.92 11.84
C GLY A 429 -8.05 -17.75 12.28
N LEU A 430 -8.98 -18.33 11.51
CA LEU A 430 -10.42 -18.41 11.82
C LEU A 430 -10.76 -19.58 12.75
N ALA A 431 -9.95 -20.64 12.74
CA ALA A 431 -10.14 -21.84 13.56
C ALA A 431 -8.86 -22.29 14.27
N LYS A 432 -9.00 -23.11 15.31
CA LYS A 432 -7.86 -23.84 15.91
C LYS A 432 -7.47 -25.00 14.97
N ARG A 433 -6.21 -25.44 15.06
CA ARG A 433 -5.70 -26.56 14.25
C ARG A 433 -6.55 -27.80 14.49
N THR A 434 -7.17 -28.32 13.44
CA THR A 434 -7.73 -29.67 13.39
C THR A 434 -6.72 -30.56 12.66
N ALA A 435 -6.47 -31.78 13.17
CA ALA A 435 -5.70 -32.76 12.41
C ALA A 435 -6.43 -33.07 11.10
N ARG A 436 -5.68 -33.15 10.00
CA ARG A 436 -6.19 -33.47 8.67
C ARG A 436 -5.80 -34.90 8.34
#